data_AF-A0AAD1JH89-F1
#
_entry.id   AF-A0AAD1JH89-F1
#
_cell.length_a   1.000
_cell.length_b   1.000
_cell.length_c   1.000
_cell.angle_alpha   90.00
_cell.angle_beta   90.00
_cell.angle_gamma   90.00
#
_symmetry.space_group_name_H-M   'P 1'
#
loop_
_entity.id
_entity.type
_entity.pdbx_description
1 polymer ?
#
loop_
_entity_poly.entity_id
_entity_poly.type
_entity_poly.pdbx_seq_one_letter_code
_entity_poly.pdbx_strand_id
1 'polypeptide(L)'
;MALFGFGKKKEEKKEVEVTEEKVLNQRGEERYIVQNLSTQYGEITDISKKSVGVYVKDANLGYGDFVDLKFAELTCDAEVCAPQSKKIGFCLQCDVSQELIQNHLFMPKTSEFVSKITFDKELVVRDKDIETNKAVISLMFDLDDPNATIEKFQRHIASIPKLQEMILKRANSIERARAAQVSDVKVAIARLGFEEVKELVYEYVHYDINLTNKYLINFADFEIYNILLSNIFKRLAPLLPFNDIKGEGESLLAMSYIGAVLMAKMDSDLGASYTSAKELFEFEMRILERSRVATDILEVCKLYFVDTLELFQYIYDGFVFANLMLYPQLEINFPVTLSERKLKFAYVAYLAILAQKFILAKDQSSGYILLSRLRRFGFNLKEAKEFLDGIVDSVNSKLHKMGSQKQIKHCEYPTLAYTIEHFLGKNIYAEYFTRSLNIFDKEAQRLAVRYEDAYYTHLVLERFLNSDEYSFRTLPFCVVPCENLADEDMSLSQFGIFDIVVFKNIDKLPAELFEDFRKIWEDFEGKIIVTYSKESMIDFTNEKLYQIIQKSIVDFPSYSQSPTLHMKMLSYTTNSINRFFGKEYCDVADFKEDIGDQKFVYVKCMQNI
;
A
#
# COMPACT_ATOMS: atom_id res chain seq x y z
N MET A 1 30.11 -51.77 -49.59
CA MET A 1 29.13 -52.58 -48.82
C MET A 1 28.20 -51.63 -48.10
N ALA A 2 26.91 -51.98 -48.12
CA ALA A 2 25.78 -51.48 -47.32
C ALA A 2 25.31 -50.02 -47.50
N LEU A 3 24.13 -49.92 -48.13
CA LEU A 3 23.17 -48.83 -48.17
C LEU A 3 22.50 -48.61 -46.80
N PHE A 4 22.34 -47.36 -46.38
CA PHE A 4 21.26 -46.83 -45.52
C PHE A 4 21.21 -45.31 -45.83
N GLY A 5 20.12 -44.65 -46.24
CA GLY A 5 18.71 -44.85 -45.95
C GLY A 5 18.20 -43.50 -45.43
N PHE A 6 17.75 -42.63 -46.33
CA PHE A 6 17.25 -41.28 -46.04
C PHE A 6 16.02 -41.34 -45.09
N GLY A 7 16.16 -40.79 -43.89
CA GLY A 7 15.06 -40.52 -42.98
C GLY A 7 14.88 -39.01 -42.79
N LYS A 8 13.88 -38.41 -43.46
CA LYS A 8 13.39 -37.07 -43.12
C LYS A 8 12.76 -37.12 -41.73
N LYS A 9 13.41 -36.57 -40.72
CA LYS A 9 12.72 -36.18 -39.47
C LYS A 9 11.79 -35.02 -39.80
N LYS A 10 10.49 -35.28 -39.85
CA LYS A 10 9.48 -34.24 -39.69
C LYS A 10 9.70 -33.64 -38.31
N GLU A 11 10.05 -32.36 -38.26
CA GLU A 11 9.80 -31.54 -37.08
C GLU A 11 8.28 -31.49 -36.91
N GLU A 12 7.75 -32.29 -35.98
CA GLU A 12 6.46 -32.01 -35.39
C GLU A 12 6.60 -30.67 -34.66
N LYS A 13 6.13 -29.59 -35.30
CA LYS A 13 5.69 -28.42 -34.57
C LYS A 13 4.63 -28.91 -33.60
N LYS A 14 4.98 -29.04 -32.32
CA LYS A 14 3.97 -29.05 -31.26
C LYS A 14 3.18 -27.76 -31.44
N GLU A 15 1.96 -27.87 -31.96
CA GLU A 15 0.96 -26.85 -31.76
C GLU A 15 0.91 -26.61 -30.24
N VAL A 16 1.37 -25.44 -29.82
CA VAL A 16 1.05 -24.94 -28.50
C VAL A 16 -0.46 -24.74 -28.56
N GLU A 17 -1.21 -25.63 -27.92
CA GLU A 17 -2.61 -25.38 -27.62
C GLU A 17 -2.65 -24.04 -26.90
N VAL A 18 -3.13 -23.01 -27.60
CA VAL A 18 -3.50 -21.74 -26.96
C VAL A 18 -4.73 -22.08 -26.15
N THR A 19 -4.52 -22.49 -24.89
CA THR A 19 -5.62 -22.62 -23.93
C THR A 19 -6.27 -21.25 -23.83
N GLU A 20 -7.50 -21.12 -24.30
CA GLU A 20 -8.27 -19.88 -24.15
C GLU A 20 -8.30 -19.48 -22.67
N GLU A 21 -8.02 -18.21 -22.37
CA GLU A 21 -8.01 -17.71 -21.00
C GLU A 21 -9.38 -17.95 -20.34
N LYS A 22 -9.38 -18.50 -19.14
CA LYS A 22 -10.61 -18.88 -18.45
C LYS A 22 -11.38 -17.65 -18.00
N VAL A 23 -12.61 -17.51 -18.52
CA VAL A 23 -13.55 -16.46 -18.12
C VAL A 23 -13.94 -16.65 -16.65
N LEU A 24 -13.69 -15.62 -15.82
CA LEU A 24 -14.07 -15.61 -14.42
C LEU A 24 -15.52 -15.16 -14.22
N ASN A 25 -15.96 -14.18 -15.03
CA ASN A 25 -17.31 -13.67 -14.93
C ASN A 25 -18.30 -14.66 -15.56
N GLN A 26 -19.11 -15.29 -14.72
CA GLN A 26 -20.16 -16.20 -15.15
C GLN A 26 -21.51 -15.49 -15.37
N ARG A 27 -21.54 -14.16 -15.25
CA ARG A 27 -22.76 -13.36 -15.36
C ARG A 27 -22.82 -12.70 -16.74
N GLY A 28 -24.05 -12.61 -17.26
CA GLY A 28 -24.31 -11.87 -18.50
C GLY A 28 -24.35 -10.35 -18.30
N GLU A 29 -24.70 -9.87 -17.11
CA GLU A 29 -24.89 -8.43 -16.82
C GLU A 29 -24.47 -8.05 -15.40
N GLU A 30 -24.12 -6.77 -15.22
CA GLU A 30 -23.92 -6.17 -13.90
C GLU A 30 -25.23 -6.12 -13.11
N ARG A 31 -25.19 -6.56 -11.85
CA ARG A 31 -26.34 -6.48 -10.92
C ARG A 31 -26.05 -5.55 -9.75
N TYR A 32 -27.01 -4.72 -9.41
CA TYR A 32 -26.98 -3.72 -8.35
C TYR A 32 -27.95 -4.10 -7.25
N ILE A 33 -27.51 -4.02 -5.99
CA ILE A 33 -28.41 -4.27 -4.85
C ILE A 33 -29.18 -2.98 -4.62
N VAL A 34 -30.49 -3.09 -4.49
CA VAL A 34 -31.37 -1.94 -4.35
C VAL A 34 -32.22 -2.02 -3.08
N GLN A 35 -32.73 -0.88 -2.67
CA GLN A 35 -33.58 -0.70 -1.50
C GLN A 35 -34.78 0.19 -1.83
N ASN A 36 -35.84 0.07 -1.02
CA ASN A 36 -37.06 0.86 -1.13
C ASN A 36 -37.73 0.79 -2.52
N LEU A 37 -37.60 -0.36 -3.20
CA LEU A 37 -38.17 -0.58 -4.52
C LEU A 37 -38.99 -1.89 -4.50
N SER A 38 -40.19 -1.84 -5.06
CA SER A 38 -41.10 -2.98 -5.05
C SER A 38 -41.90 -3.06 -6.34
N THR A 39 -42.38 -4.28 -6.61
CA THR A 39 -43.30 -4.62 -7.68
C THR A 39 -44.62 -5.10 -7.09
N GLN A 40 -45.61 -5.35 -7.94
CA GLN A 40 -46.83 -6.05 -7.52
C GLN A 40 -46.60 -7.47 -6.97
N TYR A 41 -45.42 -8.07 -7.20
CA TYR A 41 -45.09 -9.42 -6.74
C TYR A 41 -44.29 -9.45 -5.43
N GLY A 42 -43.64 -8.34 -5.06
CA GLY A 42 -42.79 -8.27 -3.88
C GLY A 42 -41.68 -7.22 -3.97
N GLU A 43 -40.71 -7.32 -3.07
CA GLU A 43 -39.61 -6.36 -2.94
C GLU A 43 -38.50 -6.68 -3.95
N ILE A 44 -38.01 -5.66 -4.66
CA ILE A 44 -36.87 -5.82 -5.57
C ILE A 44 -35.62 -5.86 -4.71
N THR A 45 -34.87 -6.96 -4.82
CA THR A 45 -33.61 -7.18 -4.10
C THR A 45 -32.39 -6.74 -4.90
N ASP A 46 -32.47 -6.85 -6.23
CA ASP A 46 -31.39 -6.46 -7.13
C ASP A 46 -31.92 -6.19 -8.55
N ILE A 47 -31.20 -5.37 -9.31
CA ILE A 47 -31.55 -4.90 -10.65
C ILE A 47 -30.32 -4.88 -11.57
N SER A 48 -30.51 -5.15 -12.85
CA SER A 48 -29.55 -4.90 -13.95
C SER A 48 -30.23 -4.08 -15.05
N LYS A 49 -29.50 -3.82 -16.14
CA LYS A 49 -30.05 -3.19 -17.35
C LYS A 49 -31.28 -3.93 -17.90
N LYS A 50 -31.26 -5.27 -17.91
CA LYS A 50 -32.33 -6.09 -18.50
C LYS A 50 -32.98 -7.07 -17.54
N SER A 51 -32.77 -6.99 -16.23
CA SER A 51 -33.39 -7.95 -15.33
C SER A 51 -33.55 -7.44 -13.90
N VAL A 52 -34.48 -8.04 -13.17
CA VAL A 52 -34.73 -7.74 -11.75
C VAL A 52 -34.92 -9.02 -10.95
N GLY A 53 -34.36 -9.05 -9.75
CA GLY A 53 -34.58 -10.11 -8.77
C GLY A 53 -35.54 -9.65 -7.70
N VAL A 54 -36.66 -10.34 -7.53
CA VAL A 54 -37.75 -9.98 -6.62
C VAL A 54 -37.88 -11.02 -5.51
N TYR A 55 -37.86 -10.59 -4.26
CA TYR A 55 -38.29 -11.41 -3.12
C TYR A 55 -39.81 -11.43 -3.07
N VAL A 56 -40.40 -12.59 -3.32
CA VAL A 56 -41.85 -12.76 -3.49
C VAL A 56 -42.53 -13.17 -2.18
N LYS A 57 -43.70 -12.59 -1.93
CA LYS A 57 -44.52 -12.91 -0.73
C LYS A 57 -45.41 -14.14 -0.97
N ASP A 58 -46.08 -14.19 -2.12
CA ASP A 58 -46.86 -15.34 -2.61
C ASP A 58 -47.03 -15.20 -4.14
N ALA A 59 -46.24 -15.93 -4.93
CA ALA A 59 -46.37 -15.92 -6.40
C ALA A 59 -46.14 -17.32 -6.98
N ASN A 60 -47.16 -17.87 -7.65
CA ASN A 60 -47.06 -19.09 -8.45
C ASN A 60 -46.81 -18.70 -9.91
N LEU A 61 -45.57 -18.33 -10.22
CA LEU A 61 -45.12 -18.06 -11.58
C LEU A 61 -44.11 -19.13 -12.01
N GLY A 62 -44.32 -19.69 -13.20
CA GLY A 62 -43.45 -20.67 -13.84
C GLY A 62 -42.38 -20.01 -14.70
N TYR A 63 -41.33 -20.78 -15.01
CA TYR A 63 -40.30 -20.35 -15.95
C TYR A 63 -40.91 -20.14 -17.35
N GLY A 64 -40.60 -19.00 -17.98
CA GLY A 64 -41.13 -18.61 -19.29
C GLY A 64 -42.49 -17.89 -19.25
N ASP A 65 -43.09 -17.70 -18.07
CA ASP A 65 -44.31 -16.90 -17.94
C ASP A 65 -44.01 -15.42 -18.26
N PHE A 66 -44.86 -14.79 -19.06
CA PHE A 66 -44.79 -13.36 -19.37
C PHE A 66 -45.74 -12.57 -18.48
N VAL A 67 -45.25 -11.47 -17.92
CA VAL A 67 -45.99 -10.59 -17.03
C VAL A 67 -45.69 -9.12 -17.31
N ASP A 68 -46.66 -8.24 -17.03
CA ASP A 68 -46.46 -6.79 -17.04
C ASP A 68 -45.84 -6.36 -15.71
N LEU A 69 -44.52 -6.24 -15.62
CA LEU A 69 -43.86 -5.84 -14.39
C LEU A 69 -43.94 -4.32 -14.19
N LYS A 70 -44.34 -3.89 -12.99
CA LYS A 70 -44.47 -2.46 -12.64
C LYS A 70 -43.66 -2.15 -11.39
N PHE A 71 -42.74 -1.20 -11.49
CA PHE A 71 -41.99 -0.67 -10.34
C PHE A 71 -41.50 0.74 -10.62
N ALA A 72 -41.49 1.59 -9.59
CA ALA A 72 -41.27 3.03 -9.74
C ALA A 72 -42.17 3.61 -10.86
N GLU A 73 -41.59 4.30 -11.84
CA GLU A 73 -42.29 4.83 -13.02
C GLU A 73 -42.22 3.89 -14.24
N LEU A 74 -41.57 2.72 -14.11
CA LEU A 74 -41.39 1.78 -15.20
C LEU A 74 -42.55 0.76 -15.26
N THR A 75 -43.12 0.59 -16.45
CA THR A 75 -44.00 -0.54 -16.79
C THR A 75 -43.39 -1.26 -17.98
N CYS A 76 -43.16 -2.56 -17.85
CA CYS A 76 -42.39 -3.31 -18.82
C CYS A 76 -42.81 -4.77 -18.87
N ASP A 77 -42.94 -5.31 -20.08
CA ASP A 77 -43.13 -6.74 -20.27
C ASP A 77 -41.88 -7.48 -19.79
N ALA A 78 -42.09 -8.54 -19.01
CA ALA A 78 -41.01 -9.31 -18.43
C ALA A 78 -41.30 -10.81 -18.48
N GLU A 79 -40.26 -11.59 -18.73
CA GLU A 79 -40.29 -13.05 -18.73
C GLU A 79 -39.70 -13.59 -17.43
N VAL A 80 -40.35 -14.57 -16.81
CA VAL A 80 -39.84 -15.24 -15.61
C VAL A 80 -38.69 -16.17 -15.98
N CYS A 81 -37.46 -15.80 -15.58
CA CYS A 81 -36.25 -16.52 -15.95
C CYS A 81 -35.66 -17.38 -14.83
N ALA A 82 -36.07 -17.17 -13.58
CA ALA A 82 -35.59 -17.96 -12.45
C ALA A 82 -36.65 -18.04 -11.34
N PRO A 83 -37.63 -18.95 -11.45
CA PRO A 83 -38.64 -19.14 -10.42
C PRO A 83 -38.05 -19.90 -9.22
N GLN A 84 -38.07 -19.31 -8.03
CA GLN A 84 -37.76 -19.97 -6.77
C GLN A 84 -38.85 -19.63 -5.75
N SER A 85 -38.99 -20.47 -4.72
CA SER A 85 -40.07 -20.37 -3.72
C SER A 85 -40.12 -19.05 -2.96
N LYS A 86 -39.01 -18.30 -2.89
CA LYS A 86 -38.92 -17.00 -2.19
C LYS A 86 -38.29 -15.90 -3.02
N LYS A 87 -37.77 -16.21 -4.21
CA LYS A 87 -37.13 -15.24 -5.10
C LYS A 87 -37.43 -15.57 -6.55
N ILE A 88 -37.90 -14.60 -7.31
CA ILE A 88 -38.17 -14.75 -8.74
C ILE A 88 -37.27 -13.78 -9.50
N GLY A 89 -36.57 -14.29 -10.50
CA GLY A 89 -35.88 -13.46 -11.50
C GLY A 89 -36.79 -13.18 -12.69
N PHE A 90 -36.82 -11.91 -13.12
CA PHE A 90 -37.51 -11.46 -14.32
C PHE A 90 -36.51 -10.87 -15.32
N CYS A 91 -36.56 -11.32 -16.58
CA CYS A 91 -35.89 -10.70 -17.72
C CYS A 91 -36.81 -9.66 -18.35
N LEU A 92 -36.36 -8.42 -18.45
CA LEU A 92 -37.11 -7.27 -18.96
C LEU A 92 -36.95 -7.15 -20.47
N GLN A 93 -38.05 -6.81 -21.16
CA GLN A 93 -38.03 -6.50 -22.59
C GLN A 93 -37.64 -5.03 -22.87
N CYS A 94 -37.46 -4.23 -21.83
CA CYS A 94 -37.01 -2.84 -21.87
C CYS A 94 -35.69 -2.67 -21.09
N ASP A 95 -34.99 -1.56 -21.34
CA ASP A 95 -33.83 -1.17 -20.54
C ASP A 95 -34.25 -0.39 -19.29
N VAL A 96 -33.61 -0.72 -18.17
CA VAL A 96 -33.66 0.10 -16.95
C VAL A 96 -32.65 1.23 -17.08
N SER A 97 -33.08 2.46 -16.80
CA SER A 97 -32.19 3.64 -16.82
C SER A 97 -31.20 3.62 -15.65
N GLN A 98 -30.02 4.23 -15.88
CA GLN A 98 -29.03 4.43 -14.82
C GLN A 98 -29.62 5.20 -13.63
N GLU A 99 -30.40 6.25 -13.89
CA GLU A 99 -31.01 7.10 -12.87
C GLU A 99 -31.94 6.32 -11.93
N LEU A 100 -32.76 5.40 -12.47
CA LEU A 100 -33.64 4.56 -11.66
C LEU A 100 -32.81 3.69 -10.70
N ILE A 101 -31.78 3.02 -11.23
CA ILE A 101 -30.92 2.17 -10.40
C ILE A 101 -30.21 2.99 -9.33
N GLN A 102 -29.64 4.14 -9.71
CA GLN A 102 -28.89 5.00 -8.81
C GLN A 102 -29.76 5.54 -7.66
N ASN A 103 -31.01 5.94 -7.94
CA ASN A 103 -31.95 6.44 -6.93
C ASN A 103 -32.35 5.38 -5.88
N HIS A 104 -32.22 4.10 -6.23
CA HIS A 104 -32.58 2.98 -5.38
C HIS A 104 -31.38 2.15 -4.92
N LEU A 105 -30.16 2.52 -5.30
CA LEU A 105 -28.95 1.78 -4.96
C LEU A 105 -28.81 1.67 -3.44
N PHE A 106 -28.54 0.46 -2.96
CA PHE A 106 -28.17 0.27 -1.56
C PHE A 106 -26.76 0.83 -1.33
N MET A 107 -26.64 1.69 -0.32
CA MET A 107 -25.38 2.31 0.08
C MET A 107 -25.15 2.02 1.57
N PRO A 108 -24.06 1.33 1.94
CA PRO A 108 -23.70 1.20 3.35
C PRO A 108 -23.42 2.58 3.95
N LYS A 109 -23.64 2.74 5.26
CA LYS A 109 -23.25 3.97 5.96
C LYS A 109 -21.74 4.14 5.85
N THR A 110 -21.30 5.25 5.28
CA THR A 110 -19.90 5.67 5.31
C THR A 110 -19.76 6.91 6.20
N SER A 111 -18.53 7.27 6.53
CA SER A 111 -18.25 8.53 7.25
C SER A 111 -16.96 9.16 6.78
N GLU A 112 -16.93 10.48 6.81
CA GLU A 112 -15.75 11.25 6.49
C GLU A 112 -15.01 11.71 7.74
N PHE A 113 -13.70 11.87 7.60
CA PHE A 113 -12.87 12.40 8.68
C PHE A 113 -13.22 13.85 8.95
N VAL A 114 -13.69 14.12 10.16
CA VAL A 114 -13.78 15.48 10.69
C VAL A 114 -12.53 15.70 11.53
N SER A 115 -11.59 16.45 10.96
CA SER A 115 -10.31 16.74 11.62
C SER A 115 -10.50 17.71 12.79
N LYS A 116 -9.76 17.53 13.90
CA LYS A 116 -9.76 18.49 15.02
C LYS A 116 -9.13 19.82 14.62
N ILE A 117 -8.02 19.78 13.87
CA ILE A 117 -7.34 20.95 13.31
C ILE A 117 -6.91 20.68 11.86
N THR A 118 -6.62 21.74 11.12
CA THR A 118 -6.04 21.65 9.76
C THR A 118 -4.53 21.85 9.85
N PHE A 119 -3.77 21.01 9.14
CA PHE A 119 -2.31 21.15 9.06
C PHE A 119 -1.89 22.49 8.43
N ASP A 120 -1.01 23.21 9.12
CA ASP A 120 -0.45 24.47 8.67
C ASP A 120 0.73 24.19 7.73
N LYS A 121 0.48 24.27 6.41
CA LYS A 121 1.53 24.08 5.40
C LYS A 121 2.66 25.11 5.53
N GLU A 122 2.42 26.31 6.08
CA GLU A 122 3.48 27.30 6.31
C GLU A 122 4.45 26.88 7.42
N LEU A 123 4.05 25.99 8.32
CA LEU A 123 4.93 25.45 9.36
C LEU A 123 6.12 24.70 8.75
N VAL A 124 5.93 24.07 7.59
CA VAL A 124 7.01 23.41 6.84
C VAL A 124 8.04 24.43 6.36
N VAL A 125 7.58 25.50 5.71
CA VAL A 125 8.45 26.55 5.16
C VAL A 125 9.16 27.34 6.26
N ARG A 126 8.50 27.54 7.40
CA ARG A 126 9.06 28.26 8.56
C ARG A 126 9.87 27.39 9.52
N ASP A 127 10.10 26.12 9.19
CA ASP A 127 10.84 25.24 10.09
C ASP A 127 12.28 25.75 10.28
N LYS A 128 12.64 26.07 11.52
CA LYS A 128 13.97 26.62 11.86
C LYS A 128 15.11 25.63 11.55
N ASP A 129 14.78 24.34 11.49
CA ASP A 129 15.74 23.27 11.25
C ASP A 129 15.88 22.93 9.75
N ILE A 130 15.15 23.62 8.84
CA ILE A 130 15.06 23.25 7.42
C ILE A 130 16.41 23.26 6.68
N GLU A 131 17.19 24.34 6.81
CA GLU A 131 18.51 24.47 6.16
C GLU A 131 19.52 23.47 6.74
N THR A 132 19.46 23.24 8.05
CA THR A 132 20.28 22.23 8.73
C THR A 132 19.94 20.85 8.17
N ASN A 133 18.66 20.48 8.10
CA ASN A 133 18.22 19.18 7.59
C ASN A 133 18.57 19.00 6.11
N LYS A 134 18.42 20.05 5.28
CA LYS A 134 18.83 20.03 3.87
C LYS A 134 20.33 19.76 3.74
N ALA A 135 21.15 20.44 4.54
CA ALA A 135 22.59 20.24 4.55
C ALA A 135 22.99 18.84 5.04
N VAL A 136 22.31 18.32 6.06
CA VAL A 136 22.50 16.95 6.57
C VAL A 136 22.20 15.91 5.50
N ILE A 137 21.04 15.99 4.84
CA ILE A 137 20.67 15.07 3.76
C ILE A 137 21.68 15.15 2.61
N SER A 138 22.12 16.37 2.26
CA SER A 138 23.14 16.55 1.21
C SER A 138 24.47 15.91 1.58
N LEU A 139 24.89 16.00 2.85
CA LEU A 139 26.08 15.30 3.34
C LEU A 139 25.89 13.78 3.29
N MET A 140 24.70 13.27 3.62
CA MET A 140 24.39 11.83 3.52
C MET A 140 24.55 11.31 2.09
N PHE A 141 24.15 12.09 1.08
CA PHE A 141 24.35 11.71 -0.32
C PHE A 141 25.82 11.57 -0.71
N ASP A 142 26.64 12.49 -0.22
CA ASP A 142 28.06 12.51 -0.58
C ASP A 142 28.91 11.60 0.34
N LEU A 143 28.38 11.05 1.43
CA LEU A 143 29.12 10.17 2.35
C LEU A 143 29.61 8.88 1.67
N ASP A 144 28.87 8.30 0.74
CA ASP A 144 29.29 7.09 0.05
C ASP A 144 29.61 7.32 -1.44
N ASP A 145 29.55 8.57 -1.92
CA ASP A 145 29.93 8.91 -3.29
C ASP A 145 31.46 8.92 -3.45
N PRO A 146 32.05 8.06 -4.32
CA PRO A 146 33.49 8.09 -4.59
C PRO A 146 33.95 9.40 -5.25
N ASN A 147 33.03 10.20 -5.80
CA ASN A 147 33.30 11.50 -6.42
C ASN A 147 32.98 12.68 -5.48
N ALA A 148 32.74 12.43 -4.20
CA ALA A 148 32.56 13.48 -3.21
C ALA A 148 33.84 14.33 -3.11
N THR A 149 33.65 15.65 -2.96
CA THR A 149 34.75 16.62 -2.89
C THR A 149 34.65 17.42 -1.61
N ILE A 150 35.81 17.83 -1.08
CA ILE A 150 35.89 18.61 0.15
C ILE A 150 35.14 19.96 0.05
N GLU A 151 35.09 20.58 -1.15
CA GLU A 151 34.37 21.83 -1.40
C GLU A 151 32.84 21.69 -1.33
N LYS A 152 32.30 20.49 -1.60
CA LYS A 152 30.86 20.20 -1.43
C LYS A 152 30.55 20.05 0.06
N PHE A 153 31.34 19.22 0.76
CA PHE A 153 31.23 19.02 2.20
C PHE A 153 31.33 20.35 2.95
N GLN A 154 32.31 21.19 2.63
CA GLN A 154 32.50 22.51 3.24
C GLN A 154 31.26 23.40 3.16
N ARG A 155 30.56 23.41 2.02
CA ARG A 155 29.34 24.20 1.83
C ARG A 155 28.21 23.73 2.75
N HIS A 156 28.03 22.42 2.89
CA HIS A 156 26.98 21.86 3.74
C HIS A 156 27.34 21.96 5.24
N ILE A 157 28.59 21.71 5.61
CA ILE A 157 29.10 21.88 6.98
C ILE A 157 28.88 23.32 7.48
N ALA A 158 29.02 24.32 6.60
CA ALA A 158 28.79 25.73 6.94
C ALA A 158 27.36 26.03 7.43
N SER A 159 26.38 25.20 7.08
CA SER A 159 24.98 25.31 7.53
C SER A 159 24.70 24.51 8.82
N ILE A 160 25.69 23.82 9.38
CA ILE A 160 25.54 22.92 10.54
C ILE A 160 26.50 23.34 11.66
N PRO A 161 26.11 24.28 12.55
CA PRO A 161 27.01 24.84 13.56
C PRO A 161 27.64 23.80 14.49
N LYS A 162 26.87 22.79 14.93
CA LYS A 162 27.39 21.72 15.80
C LYS A 162 28.50 20.90 15.14
N LEU A 163 28.34 20.58 13.86
CA LEU A 163 29.36 19.85 13.09
C LEU A 163 30.63 20.70 12.89
N GLN A 164 30.47 22.01 12.70
CA GLN A 164 31.63 22.93 12.67
C GLN A 164 32.41 22.89 13.98
N GLU A 165 31.71 22.92 15.13
CA GLU A 165 32.34 22.81 16.44
C GLU A 165 33.06 21.47 16.62
N MET A 166 32.45 20.35 16.21
CA MET A 166 33.08 19.03 16.23
C MET A 166 34.38 18.99 15.42
N ILE A 167 34.35 19.51 14.20
CA ILE A 167 35.50 19.59 13.30
C ILE A 167 36.61 20.46 13.89
N LEU A 168 36.28 21.65 14.42
CA LEU A 168 37.24 22.54 15.06
C LEU A 168 37.87 21.90 16.30
N LYS A 169 37.07 21.21 17.12
CA LYS A 169 37.56 20.51 18.31
C LYS A 169 38.51 19.38 17.94
N ARG A 170 38.18 18.59 16.91
CA ARG A 170 39.06 17.51 16.41
C ARG A 170 40.36 18.06 15.80
N ALA A 171 40.28 19.11 14.99
CA ALA A 171 41.46 19.74 14.38
C ALA A 171 42.44 20.34 15.40
N ASN A 172 41.94 20.75 16.57
CA ASN A 172 42.75 21.31 17.66
C ASN A 172 43.26 20.24 18.66
N SER A 173 42.81 18.98 18.60
CA SER A 173 43.24 17.91 19.51
C SER A 173 44.36 17.02 18.97
N ILE A 174 44.72 17.13 17.69
CA ILE A 174 45.80 16.34 17.06
C ILE A 174 47.17 16.84 17.55
N GLU A 175 48.05 15.94 18.01
CA GLU A 175 49.40 16.25 18.58
C GLU A 175 50.31 17.11 17.69
N ARG A 176 50.02 17.23 16.38
CA ARG A 176 50.65 18.23 15.49
C ARG A 176 50.29 19.70 15.84
N ALA A 177 49.45 19.93 16.85
CA ALA A 177 49.00 21.23 17.37
C ALA A 177 50.07 22.07 18.08
N ARG A 178 51.35 22.00 17.66
CA ARG A 178 52.36 23.02 18.02
C ARG A 178 52.13 24.36 17.32
N ALA A 179 51.21 24.42 16.35
CA ALA A 179 50.80 25.63 15.67
C ALA A 179 49.43 26.12 16.18
N ALA A 180 49.26 27.45 16.19
CA ALA A 180 48.11 28.21 16.69
C ALA A 180 46.74 27.52 16.57
N GLN A 181 45.88 27.78 17.56
CA GLN A 181 44.50 27.33 17.63
C GLN A 181 43.73 27.73 16.36
N VAL A 182 43.08 26.77 15.71
CA VAL A 182 42.29 26.99 14.50
C VAL A 182 40.87 27.37 14.89
N SER A 183 40.41 28.51 14.40
CA SER A 183 39.04 29.02 14.54
C SER A 183 38.23 28.97 13.24
N ASP A 184 38.89 28.78 12.10
CA ASP A 184 38.26 28.72 10.77
C ASP A 184 38.04 27.27 10.33
N VAL A 185 36.81 26.93 9.96
CA VAL A 185 36.40 25.57 9.58
C VAL A 185 37.09 25.10 8.30
N LYS A 186 37.34 25.98 7.32
CA LYS A 186 38.06 25.60 6.09
C LYS A 186 39.50 25.22 6.41
N VAL A 187 40.16 25.98 7.30
CA VAL A 187 41.51 25.67 7.79
C VAL A 187 41.52 24.37 8.59
N ALA A 188 40.50 24.13 9.41
CA ALA A 188 40.36 22.88 10.18
C ALA A 188 40.21 21.66 9.26
N ILE A 189 39.36 21.77 8.24
CA ILE A 189 39.15 20.73 7.22
C ILE A 189 40.44 20.44 6.44
N ALA A 190 41.18 21.47 6.03
CA ALA A 190 42.48 21.29 5.37
C ALA A 190 43.52 20.61 6.27
N ARG A 191 43.46 20.87 7.60
CA ARG A 191 44.36 20.24 8.59
C ARG A 191 44.02 18.77 8.83
N LEU A 192 42.74 18.42 8.90
CA LEU A 192 42.26 17.06 9.15
C LEU A 192 42.41 16.16 7.90
N GLY A 193 42.22 16.74 6.71
CA GLY A 193 42.10 15.97 5.48
C GLY A 193 40.68 15.42 5.27
N PHE A 194 40.40 14.95 4.05
CA PHE A 194 39.03 14.64 3.65
C PHE A 194 38.45 13.42 4.38
N GLU A 195 39.20 12.32 4.48
CA GLU A 195 38.72 11.08 5.13
C GLU A 195 38.35 11.29 6.60
N GLU A 196 39.16 12.01 7.36
CA GLU A 196 38.86 12.31 8.78
C GLU A 196 37.63 13.23 8.90
N VAL A 197 37.44 14.19 7.99
CA VAL A 197 36.23 15.02 7.96
C VAL A 197 35.01 14.18 7.59
N LYS A 198 35.17 13.20 6.71
CA LYS A 198 34.13 12.26 6.30
C LYS A 198 33.71 11.38 7.47
N GLU A 199 34.66 10.90 8.27
CA GLU A 199 34.39 10.20 9.54
C GLU A 199 33.63 11.08 10.53
N LEU A 200 34.02 12.35 10.72
CA LEU A 200 33.30 13.28 11.60
C LEU A 200 31.88 13.59 11.12
N VAL A 201 31.67 13.69 9.80
CA VAL A 201 30.33 13.86 9.22
C VAL A 201 29.50 12.60 9.47
N TYR A 202 30.09 11.42 9.26
CA TYR A 202 29.45 10.15 9.57
C TYR A 202 29.08 10.08 11.05
N GLU A 203 29.97 10.51 11.95
CA GLU A 203 29.70 10.62 13.38
C GLU A 203 28.57 11.61 13.67
N TYR A 204 28.57 12.79 13.08
CA TYR A 204 27.50 13.75 13.32
C TYR A 204 26.13 13.25 12.85
N VAL A 205 26.06 12.70 11.62
CA VAL A 205 24.84 12.12 11.06
C VAL A 205 24.35 10.96 11.93
N HIS A 206 25.24 10.03 12.29
CA HIS A 206 24.81 8.86 13.02
C HIS A 206 24.59 9.09 14.51
N TYR A 207 25.26 10.05 15.15
CA TYR A 207 25.24 10.22 16.60
C TYR A 207 24.34 11.39 16.98
N ASP A 208 24.59 12.60 16.49
CA ASP A 208 23.89 13.80 16.97
C ASP A 208 22.45 13.92 16.45
N ILE A 209 22.18 13.47 15.23
CA ILE A 209 20.84 13.55 14.62
C ILE A 209 19.96 12.37 15.03
N ASN A 210 20.54 11.17 15.13
CA ASN A 210 19.75 9.96 15.28
C ASN A 210 19.48 9.56 16.74
N LEU A 211 20.20 10.09 17.74
CA LEU A 211 20.09 9.61 19.12
C LEU A 211 18.75 9.96 19.79
N THR A 212 18.23 11.17 19.61
CA THR A 212 16.98 11.60 20.28
C THR A 212 16.19 12.58 19.42
N ASN A 213 14.87 12.61 19.62
CA ASN A 213 14.01 13.62 19.02
C ASN A 213 13.16 14.31 20.09
N LYS A 214 13.29 15.64 20.20
CA LYS A 214 12.60 16.44 21.22
C LYS A 214 11.07 16.53 21.03
N TYR A 215 10.55 16.15 19.85
CA TYR A 215 9.12 16.20 19.55
C TYR A 215 8.46 14.82 19.62
N LEU A 216 9.19 13.75 19.33
CA LEU A 216 8.72 12.37 19.43
C LEU A 216 9.15 11.78 20.79
N ILE A 217 8.70 12.42 21.87
CA ILE A 217 9.21 12.20 23.24
C ILE A 217 8.99 10.77 23.77
N ASN A 218 7.95 10.08 23.28
CA ASN A 218 7.60 8.73 23.70
C ASN A 218 8.14 7.65 22.77
N PHE A 219 8.90 8.03 21.72
CA PHE A 219 9.39 7.08 20.73
C PHE A 219 10.52 6.23 21.33
N ALA A 220 10.16 5.04 21.79
CA ALA A 220 11.10 4.06 22.27
C ALA A 220 12.05 3.64 21.13
N ASP A 221 13.34 3.58 21.44
CA ASP A 221 14.38 3.09 20.54
C ASP A 221 14.52 3.87 19.22
N PHE A 222 14.24 5.17 19.26
CA PHE A 222 14.44 6.09 18.13
C PHE A 222 15.86 5.99 17.52
N GLU A 223 16.88 5.90 18.38
CA GLU A 223 18.28 5.68 17.97
C GLU A 223 18.49 4.40 17.14
N ILE A 224 17.77 3.31 17.49
CA ILE A 224 17.83 2.05 16.78
C ILE A 224 17.06 2.17 15.46
N TYR A 225 15.89 2.79 15.49
CA TYR A 225 15.03 2.98 14.32
C TYR A 225 15.78 3.63 13.15
N ASN A 226 16.41 4.78 13.39
CA ASN A 226 17.04 5.58 12.33
C ASN A 226 18.20 4.83 11.65
N ILE A 227 18.95 4.04 12.42
CA ILE A 227 20.07 3.25 11.89
C ILE A 227 19.55 2.00 11.19
N LEU A 228 18.55 1.33 11.75
CA LEU A 228 18.11 0.02 11.27
C LEU A 228 17.52 0.11 9.86
N LEU A 229 16.60 1.05 9.59
CA LEU A 229 15.87 1.08 8.33
C LEU A 229 16.78 1.35 7.12
N SER A 230 17.72 2.30 7.27
CA SER A 230 18.75 2.60 6.26
C SER A 230 19.68 1.40 6.01
N ASN A 231 20.11 0.71 7.07
CA ASN A 231 20.99 -0.46 6.95
C ASN A 231 20.28 -1.66 6.33
N ILE A 232 19.00 -1.86 6.62
CA ILE A 232 18.16 -2.86 5.95
C ILE A 232 18.09 -2.54 4.45
N PHE A 233 17.75 -1.30 4.09
CA PHE A 233 17.61 -0.89 2.70
C PHE A 233 18.90 -1.11 1.90
N LYS A 234 20.04 -0.68 2.45
CA LYS A 234 21.37 -0.86 1.83
C LYS A 234 21.71 -2.32 1.54
N ARG A 235 21.20 -3.25 2.35
CA ARG A 235 21.42 -4.69 2.19
C ARG A 235 20.43 -5.34 1.22
N LEU A 236 19.20 -4.81 1.12
CA LEU A 236 18.17 -5.32 0.23
C LEU A 236 18.28 -4.76 -1.19
N ALA A 237 18.64 -3.48 -1.36
CA ALA A 237 18.69 -2.81 -2.65
C ALA A 237 19.51 -3.58 -3.71
N PRO A 238 20.71 -4.14 -3.40
CA PRO A 238 21.51 -4.89 -4.37
C PRO A 238 20.90 -6.23 -4.82
N LEU A 239 19.91 -6.76 -4.11
CA LEU A 239 19.20 -7.99 -4.50
C LEU A 239 18.20 -7.74 -5.64
N LEU A 240 17.89 -6.48 -5.91
CA LEU A 240 16.88 -6.03 -6.87
C LEU A 240 17.56 -5.20 -7.96
N PRO A 241 16.94 -5.07 -9.16
CA PRO A 241 17.45 -4.23 -10.24
C PRO A 241 17.24 -2.73 -9.96
N PHE A 242 17.45 -2.29 -8.72
CA PHE A 242 17.40 -0.91 -8.26
C PHE A 242 18.81 -0.42 -7.93
N ASN A 243 19.21 0.70 -8.51
CA ASN A 243 20.48 1.35 -8.18
C ASN A 243 20.22 2.59 -7.33
N ASP A 244 20.75 2.59 -6.10
CA ASP A 244 20.64 3.71 -5.17
C ASP A 244 21.66 4.81 -5.52
N ILE A 245 21.32 5.59 -6.54
CA ILE A 245 22.14 6.72 -7.01
C ILE A 245 22.36 7.69 -5.85
N LYS A 246 23.64 7.88 -5.46
CA LYS A 246 24.07 8.79 -4.38
C LYS A 246 23.37 8.57 -3.03
N GLY A 247 22.91 7.35 -2.72
CA GLY A 247 22.28 7.08 -1.42
C GLY A 247 20.94 7.81 -1.22
N GLU A 248 20.23 8.18 -2.29
CA GLU A 248 18.93 8.84 -2.22
C GLU A 248 17.91 8.01 -1.44
N GLY A 249 17.80 6.71 -1.73
CA GLY A 249 16.88 5.80 -1.07
C GLY A 249 17.24 5.58 0.39
N GLU A 250 18.53 5.35 0.69
CA GLU A 250 19.04 5.22 2.06
C GLU A 250 18.69 6.46 2.90
N SER A 251 18.91 7.65 2.35
CA SER A 251 18.70 8.92 3.06
C SER A 251 17.23 9.26 3.24
N LEU A 252 16.38 9.00 2.24
CA LEU A 252 14.93 9.21 2.36
C LEU A 252 14.35 8.37 3.50
N LEU A 253 14.72 7.09 3.57
CA LEU A 253 14.21 6.20 4.61
C LEU A 253 14.71 6.59 6.00
N ALA A 254 15.98 6.98 6.13
CA ALA A 254 16.57 7.47 7.38
C ALA A 254 15.84 8.72 7.92
N MET A 255 15.32 9.57 7.04
CA MET A 255 14.66 10.82 7.42
C MET A 255 13.13 10.77 7.32
N SER A 256 12.54 9.59 7.05
CA SER A 256 11.10 9.44 6.82
C SER A 256 10.22 9.83 8.03
N TYR A 257 10.81 9.92 9.23
CA TYR A 257 10.13 10.37 10.46
C TYR A 257 9.89 11.89 10.52
N ILE A 258 10.49 12.70 9.63
CA ILE A 258 10.38 14.18 9.70
C ILE A 258 8.90 14.63 9.66
N GLY A 259 8.05 13.98 8.88
CA GLY A 259 6.62 14.32 8.84
C GLY A 259 5.96 14.17 10.21
N ALA A 260 6.31 13.12 10.97
CA ALA A 260 5.81 12.92 12.34
C ALA A 260 6.26 14.06 13.26
N VAL A 261 7.49 14.53 13.10
CA VAL A 261 8.03 15.67 13.87
C VAL A 261 7.28 16.96 13.57
N LEU A 262 7.00 17.23 12.29
CA LEU A 262 6.27 18.44 11.87
C LEU A 262 4.83 18.42 12.38
N MET A 263 4.17 17.26 12.33
CA MET A 263 2.84 17.09 12.92
C MET A 263 2.88 17.20 14.46
N ALA A 264 3.90 16.65 15.12
CA ALA A 264 4.08 16.75 16.57
C ALA A 264 4.34 18.19 17.05
N LYS A 265 4.94 19.04 16.21
CA LYS A 265 5.06 20.50 16.47
C LYS A 265 3.70 21.19 16.50
N MET A 266 2.70 20.67 15.77
CA MET A 266 1.34 21.21 15.73
C MET A 266 0.44 20.63 16.82
N ASP A 267 0.53 19.33 17.04
CA ASP A 267 -0.30 18.59 18.01
C ASP A 267 0.60 17.68 18.86
N SER A 268 0.83 18.08 20.10
CA SER A 268 1.68 17.34 21.03
C SER A 268 1.12 15.97 21.41
N ASP A 269 -0.21 15.79 21.43
CA ASP A 269 -0.81 14.49 21.75
C ASP A 269 -0.61 13.51 20.59
N LEU A 270 -0.69 14.02 19.36
CA LEU A 270 -0.34 13.25 18.17
C LEU A 270 1.16 12.86 18.23
N GLY A 271 2.03 13.79 18.60
CA GLY A 271 3.45 13.52 18.87
C GLY A 271 3.66 12.43 19.94
N ALA A 272 2.88 12.46 21.01
CA ALA A 272 2.92 11.47 22.09
C ALA A 272 2.42 10.08 21.67
N SER A 273 1.64 10.00 20.58
CA SER A 273 1.11 8.75 20.04
C SER A 273 2.17 7.96 19.25
N TYR A 274 3.23 8.61 18.75
CA TYR A 274 4.38 7.94 18.12
C TYR A 274 5.29 7.32 19.18
N THR A 275 4.96 6.10 19.59
CA THR A 275 5.69 5.40 20.67
C THR A 275 6.79 4.47 20.15
N SER A 276 6.79 4.11 18.87
CA SER A 276 7.79 3.23 18.26
C SER A 276 7.80 3.35 16.73
N ALA A 277 8.66 2.54 16.08
CA ALA A 277 8.71 2.43 14.63
C ALA A 277 7.44 1.85 14.00
N LYS A 278 6.61 1.17 14.78
CA LYS A 278 5.33 0.62 14.32
C LYS A 278 4.43 1.75 13.82
N GLU A 279 4.25 2.79 14.62
CA GLU A 279 3.31 3.88 14.35
C GLU A 279 3.68 4.67 13.08
N LEU A 280 4.96 4.76 12.72
CA LEU A 280 5.39 5.44 11.49
C LEU A 280 4.83 4.79 10.21
N PHE A 281 4.53 3.49 10.23
CA PHE A 281 4.13 2.74 9.03
C PHE A 281 2.77 2.05 9.14
N GLU A 282 2.12 2.00 10.30
CA GLU A 282 0.81 1.35 10.42
C GLU A 282 -0.32 2.18 9.80
N PHE A 283 -1.29 1.47 9.21
CA PHE A 283 -2.50 2.04 8.64
C PHE A 283 -3.32 2.83 9.67
N GLU A 284 -3.53 2.26 10.85
CA GLU A 284 -4.26 2.90 11.95
C GLU A 284 -3.68 4.28 12.32
N MET A 285 -2.36 4.45 12.23
CA MET A 285 -1.72 5.74 12.51
C MET A 285 -2.04 6.78 11.43
N ARG A 286 -2.06 6.40 10.15
CA ARG A 286 -2.47 7.30 9.05
C ARG A 286 -3.88 7.83 9.28
N ILE A 287 -4.77 6.97 9.78
CA ILE A 287 -6.16 7.32 10.11
C ILE A 287 -6.21 8.30 11.29
N LEU A 288 -5.45 8.05 12.36
CA LEU A 288 -5.36 8.94 13.52
C LEU A 288 -4.81 10.32 13.12
N GLU A 289 -3.78 10.37 12.28
CA GLU A 289 -3.24 11.66 11.82
C GLU A 289 -4.27 12.47 11.06
N ARG A 290 -5.03 11.85 10.15
CA ARG A 290 -6.10 12.55 9.42
C ARG A 290 -7.20 13.04 10.33
N SER A 291 -7.59 12.26 11.35
CA SER A 291 -8.60 12.68 12.31
C SER A 291 -8.12 13.82 13.22
N ARG A 292 -6.80 13.93 13.46
CA ARG A 292 -6.23 14.99 14.29
C ARG A 292 -5.92 16.26 13.49
N VAL A 293 -5.22 16.13 12.36
CA VAL A 293 -4.59 17.24 11.62
C VAL A 293 -4.99 17.36 10.14
N ALA A 294 -6.00 16.61 9.68
CA ALA A 294 -6.51 16.66 8.29
C ALA A 294 -5.50 16.26 7.19
N THR A 295 -4.39 15.63 7.55
CA THR A 295 -3.35 15.15 6.63
C THR A 295 -2.67 13.92 7.24
N ASP A 296 -1.66 13.39 6.58
CA ASP A 296 -0.83 12.29 7.10
C ASP A 296 0.65 12.48 6.77
N ILE A 297 1.49 11.62 7.36
CA ILE A 297 2.95 11.67 7.21
C ILE A 297 3.40 11.61 5.75
N LEU A 298 2.67 10.93 4.87
CA LEU A 298 3.10 10.77 3.47
C LEU A 298 2.89 12.07 2.71
N GLU A 299 1.79 12.78 2.95
CA GLU A 299 1.58 14.10 2.35
C GLU A 299 2.53 15.13 2.96
N VAL A 300 2.70 15.14 4.29
CA VAL A 300 3.60 16.08 4.98
C VAL A 300 5.05 15.88 4.55
N CYS A 301 5.53 14.63 4.46
CA CYS A 301 6.87 14.36 3.97
C CYS A 301 7.02 14.71 2.49
N LYS A 302 5.96 14.61 1.66
CA LYS A 302 6.03 15.05 0.25
C LYS A 302 6.23 16.55 0.17
N LEU A 303 5.38 17.29 0.89
CA LEU A 303 5.47 18.74 1.01
C LEU A 303 6.85 19.18 1.50
N TYR A 304 7.39 18.49 2.51
CA TYR A 304 8.70 18.79 3.06
C TYR A 304 9.84 18.50 2.07
N PHE A 305 9.95 17.25 1.63
CA PHE A 305 11.09 16.80 0.84
C PHE A 305 11.05 17.24 -0.60
N VAL A 306 9.91 17.06 -1.27
CA VAL A 306 9.76 17.26 -2.71
C VAL A 306 9.48 18.72 -2.99
N ASP A 307 8.47 19.29 -2.35
CA ASP A 307 7.95 20.61 -2.72
C ASP A 307 8.75 21.75 -2.08
N THR A 308 9.30 21.54 -0.88
CA THR A 308 10.04 22.59 -0.15
C THR A 308 11.56 22.44 -0.28
N LEU A 309 12.10 21.23 -0.09
CA LEU A 309 13.55 21.01 -0.17
C LEU A 309 14.05 20.74 -1.59
N GLU A 310 13.16 20.37 -2.52
CA GLU A 310 13.47 19.93 -3.89
C GLU A 310 14.38 18.68 -3.93
N LEU A 311 14.20 17.78 -2.96
CA LEU A 311 14.92 16.52 -2.84
C LEU A 311 14.01 15.32 -3.14
N PHE A 312 14.61 14.19 -3.50
CA PHE A 312 13.94 12.89 -3.67
C PHE A 312 12.82 12.84 -4.73
N GLN A 313 12.66 13.86 -5.58
CA GLN A 313 11.61 13.96 -6.61
C GLN A 313 11.47 12.67 -7.46
N TYR A 314 12.60 12.02 -7.75
CA TYR A 314 12.67 10.82 -8.59
C TYR A 314 12.39 9.50 -7.87
N ILE A 315 12.21 9.50 -6.55
CA ILE A 315 11.96 8.28 -5.76
C ILE A 315 10.82 8.42 -4.74
N TYR A 316 10.41 9.63 -4.35
CA TYR A 316 9.47 9.85 -3.25
C TYR A 316 8.11 9.18 -3.45
N ASP A 317 7.51 9.27 -4.64
CA ASP A 317 6.24 8.57 -4.90
C ASP A 317 6.40 7.04 -4.79
N GLY A 318 7.61 6.51 -4.99
CA GLY A 318 7.93 5.12 -4.67
C GLY A 318 7.80 4.78 -3.18
N PHE A 319 8.11 5.72 -2.27
CA PHE A 319 7.83 5.55 -0.85
C PHE A 319 6.33 5.47 -0.57
N VAL A 320 5.52 6.23 -1.31
CA VAL A 320 4.05 6.17 -1.23
C VAL A 320 3.55 4.81 -1.73
N PHE A 321 4.04 4.34 -2.88
CA PHE A 321 3.70 3.01 -3.41
C PHE A 321 4.13 1.88 -2.47
N ALA A 322 5.25 2.00 -1.75
CA ALA A 322 5.65 1.03 -0.74
C ALA A 322 4.63 0.92 0.40
N ASN A 323 4.07 2.04 0.85
CA ASN A 323 3.01 2.06 1.86
C ASN A 323 1.70 1.46 1.32
N LEU A 324 1.38 1.68 0.04
CA LEU A 324 0.23 1.02 -0.61
C LEU A 324 0.42 -0.50 -0.78
N MET A 325 1.66 -0.99 -0.94
CA MET A 325 1.93 -2.43 -0.93
C MET A 325 1.76 -3.04 0.47
N LEU A 326 2.04 -2.28 1.54
CA LEU A 326 1.76 -2.70 2.93
C LEU A 326 0.26 -2.67 3.23
N TYR A 327 -0.43 -1.63 2.78
CA TYR A 327 -1.84 -1.36 3.08
C TYR A 327 -2.55 -0.83 1.83
N PRO A 328 -3.03 -1.71 0.94
CA PRO A 328 -3.75 -1.32 -0.26
C PRO A 328 -5.00 -0.49 0.05
N GLN A 329 -5.57 -0.61 1.24
CA GLN A 329 -6.72 0.19 1.70
C GLN A 329 -6.38 1.67 1.98
N LEU A 330 -5.10 2.04 2.06
CA LEU A 330 -4.69 3.43 2.25
C LEU A 330 -5.19 4.32 1.11
N GLU A 331 -5.99 5.34 1.42
CA GLU A 331 -6.34 6.38 0.45
C GLU A 331 -5.16 7.35 0.31
N ILE A 332 -4.93 7.94 -0.85
CA ILE A 332 -3.92 8.98 -1.05
C ILE A 332 -4.67 10.26 -1.44
N ASN A 333 -4.28 11.40 -0.85
CA ASN A 333 -4.98 12.69 -1.05
C ASN A 333 -4.18 13.69 -1.86
N PHE A 334 -3.08 13.24 -2.48
CA PHE A 334 -2.20 14.07 -3.30
C PHE A 334 -1.79 13.31 -4.57
N PRO A 335 -1.42 14.03 -5.65
CA PRO A 335 -1.07 13.36 -6.90
C PRO A 335 0.25 12.59 -6.79
N VAL A 336 0.38 11.47 -7.49
CA VAL A 336 1.59 10.64 -7.57
C VAL A 336 1.90 10.32 -9.02
N THR A 337 3.18 10.10 -9.33
CA THR A 337 3.62 9.74 -10.70
C THR A 337 4.35 8.42 -10.74
N LEU A 338 4.18 7.68 -11.82
CA LEU A 338 4.77 6.39 -12.09
C LEU A 338 6.11 6.53 -12.80
N SER A 339 7.05 5.67 -12.42
CA SER A 339 8.22 5.39 -13.24
C SER A 339 8.81 4.06 -12.82
N GLU A 340 9.56 3.42 -13.72
CA GLU A 340 10.28 2.20 -13.42
C GLU A 340 11.17 2.35 -12.18
N ARG A 341 11.86 3.49 -12.03
CA ARG A 341 12.72 3.79 -10.87
C ARG A 341 11.91 3.88 -9.58
N LYS A 342 10.77 4.59 -9.60
CA LYS A 342 9.89 4.75 -8.42
C LYS A 342 9.30 3.43 -7.98
N LEU A 343 8.82 2.60 -8.91
CA LEU A 343 8.26 1.30 -8.58
C LEU A 343 9.33 0.31 -8.08
N LYS A 344 10.52 0.30 -8.67
CA LYS A 344 11.66 -0.47 -8.15
C LYS A 344 12.04 -0.05 -6.73
N PHE A 345 12.16 1.24 -6.47
CA PHE A 345 12.39 1.76 -5.12
C PHE A 345 11.26 1.33 -4.16
N ALA A 346 10.00 1.43 -4.60
CA ALA A 346 8.84 1.05 -3.80
C ALA A 346 8.93 -0.38 -3.27
N TYR A 347 9.31 -1.32 -4.14
CA TYR A 347 9.42 -2.72 -3.72
C TYR A 347 10.57 -2.96 -2.73
N VAL A 348 11.72 -2.30 -2.91
CA VAL A 348 12.83 -2.36 -1.95
C VAL A 348 12.41 -1.76 -0.60
N ALA A 349 11.77 -0.58 -0.63
CA ALA A 349 11.29 0.11 0.56
C ALA A 349 10.20 -0.69 1.29
N TYR A 350 9.28 -1.33 0.56
CA TYR A 350 8.28 -2.25 1.10
C TYR A 350 8.93 -3.38 1.91
N LEU A 351 9.92 -4.08 1.33
CA LEU A 351 10.66 -5.13 2.04
C LEU A 351 11.43 -4.58 3.24
N ALA A 352 12.00 -3.37 3.12
CA ALA A 352 12.72 -2.73 4.21
C ALA A 352 11.82 -2.40 5.40
N ILE A 353 10.60 -1.89 5.15
CA ILE A 353 9.62 -1.61 6.20
C ILE A 353 9.13 -2.90 6.85
N LEU A 354 8.86 -3.97 6.09
CA LEU A 354 8.53 -5.28 6.67
C LEU A 354 9.62 -5.80 7.62
N ALA A 355 10.88 -5.69 7.19
CA ALA A 355 12.03 -6.08 8.01
C ALA A 355 12.15 -5.22 9.28
N GLN A 356 11.95 -3.90 9.17
CA GLN A 356 11.95 -3.00 10.32
C GLN A 356 10.87 -3.39 11.34
N LYS A 357 9.65 -3.63 10.87
CA LYS A 357 8.53 -4.04 11.73
C LYS A 357 8.79 -5.37 12.41
N PHE A 358 9.38 -6.32 11.69
CA PHE A 358 9.72 -7.63 12.24
C PHE A 358 10.85 -7.56 13.28
N ILE A 359 11.93 -6.86 12.96
CA ILE A 359 13.12 -6.79 13.82
C ILE A 359 12.86 -5.95 15.07
N LEU A 360 12.28 -4.76 14.91
CA LEU A 360 12.15 -3.79 16.00
C LEU A 360 10.80 -3.90 16.71
N ALA A 361 9.68 -3.94 15.97
CA ALA A 361 8.34 -4.03 16.55
C ALA A 361 7.89 -5.48 16.84
N LYS A 362 8.74 -6.47 16.53
CA LYS A 362 8.48 -7.92 16.72
C LYS A 362 7.20 -8.42 16.03
N ASP A 363 6.83 -7.77 14.92
CA ASP A 363 5.65 -8.13 14.16
C ASP A 363 5.88 -9.41 13.33
N GLN A 364 5.37 -10.54 13.85
CA GLN A 364 5.51 -11.86 13.25
C GLN A 364 4.87 -11.94 11.86
N SER A 365 3.80 -11.19 11.64
CA SER A 365 3.11 -11.04 10.36
C SER A 365 4.05 -10.52 9.27
N SER A 366 4.68 -9.37 9.55
CA SER A 366 5.64 -8.74 8.65
C SER A 366 6.86 -9.64 8.41
N GLY A 367 7.33 -10.34 9.45
CA GLY A 367 8.41 -11.33 9.33
C GLY A 367 8.06 -12.48 8.41
N TYR A 368 6.85 -13.04 8.54
CA TYR A 368 6.39 -14.14 7.68
C TYR A 368 6.34 -13.74 6.20
N ILE A 369 5.75 -12.57 5.92
CA ILE A 369 5.64 -12.01 4.57
C ILE A 369 7.04 -11.79 4.00
N LEU A 370 7.91 -11.10 4.74
CA LEU A 370 9.28 -10.81 4.32
C LEU A 370 10.05 -12.09 3.94
N LEU A 371 10.08 -13.09 4.82
CA LEU A 371 10.81 -14.32 4.56
C LEU A 371 10.25 -15.08 3.35
N SER A 372 8.94 -15.01 3.11
CA SER A 372 8.31 -15.58 1.92
C SER A 372 8.75 -14.84 0.65
N ARG A 373 8.79 -13.51 0.66
CA ARG A 373 9.28 -12.70 -0.47
C ARG A 373 10.76 -12.93 -0.75
N LEU A 374 11.59 -13.10 0.29
CA LEU A 374 13.02 -13.34 0.13
C LEU A 374 13.34 -14.66 -0.60
N ARG A 375 12.43 -15.65 -0.58
CA ARG A 375 12.60 -16.90 -1.35
C ARG A 375 12.73 -16.68 -2.85
N ARG A 376 12.17 -15.58 -3.39
CA ARG A 376 12.30 -15.23 -4.81
C ARG A 376 13.75 -14.99 -5.21
N PHE A 377 14.58 -14.53 -4.27
CA PHE A 377 16.02 -14.29 -4.50
C PHE A 377 16.88 -15.52 -4.19
N GLY A 378 16.26 -16.70 -4.03
CA GLY A 378 16.96 -17.95 -3.79
C GLY A 378 17.26 -18.27 -2.33
N PHE A 379 16.86 -17.40 -1.38
CA PHE A 379 17.04 -17.68 0.04
C PHE A 379 16.10 -18.79 0.51
N ASN A 380 16.66 -19.82 1.14
CA ASN A 380 15.86 -20.68 2.01
C ASN A 380 15.57 -19.98 3.36
N LEU A 381 14.72 -20.58 4.19
CA LEU A 381 14.30 -19.97 5.47
C LEU A 381 15.48 -19.67 6.41
N LYS A 382 16.49 -20.55 6.44
CA LYS A 382 17.68 -20.38 7.27
C LYS A 382 18.57 -19.25 6.75
N GLU A 383 18.83 -19.22 5.44
CA GLU A 383 19.65 -18.17 4.81
C GLU A 383 18.99 -16.80 4.95
N ALA A 384 17.67 -16.71 4.78
CA ALA A 384 16.94 -15.47 4.98
C ALA A 384 17.04 -14.97 6.43
N LYS A 385 16.97 -15.87 7.41
CA LYS A 385 17.19 -15.53 8.82
C LYS A 385 18.63 -15.06 9.07
N GLU A 386 19.63 -15.79 8.58
CA GLU A 386 21.05 -15.42 8.72
C GLU A 386 21.34 -14.06 8.07
N PHE A 387 20.71 -13.76 6.93
CA PHE A 387 20.77 -12.44 6.30
C PHE A 387 20.25 -11.33 7.23
N LEU A 388 19.09 -11.53 7.87
CA LEU A 388 18.53 -10.57 8.82
C LEU A 388 19.38 -10.45 10.09
N ASP A 389 19.90 -11.55 10.61
CA ASP A 389 20.79 -11.53 11.78
C ASP A 389 22.09 -10.79 11.49
N GLY A 390 22.64 -10.91 10.27
CA GLY A 390 23.79 -10.11 9.85
C GLY A 390 23.50 -8.60 9.78
N ILE A 391 22.26 -8.20 9.49
CA ILE A 391 21.84 -6.80 9.60
C ILE A 391 21.81 -6.38 11.07
N VAL A 392 21.21 -7.20 11.94
CA VAL A 392 21.14 -6.96 13.39
C VAL A 392 22.55 -6.80 13.98
N ASP A 393 23.49 -7.68 13.63
CA ASP A 393 24.88 -7.60 14.08
C ASP A 393 25.57 -6.30 13.63
N SER A 394 25.36 -5.92 12.37
CA SER A 394 25.90 -4.68 11.82
C SER A 394 25.36 -3.45 12.55
N VAL A 395 24.07 -3.43 12.89
CA VAL A 395 23.44 -2.32 13.63
C VAL A 395 23.90 -2.29 15.08
N ASN A 396 23.95 -3.44 15.76
CA ASN A 396 24.47 -3.53 17.13
C ASN A 396 25.93 -3.06 17.22
N SER A 397 26.77 -3.39 16.23
CA SER A 397 28.14 -2.87 16.14
C SER A 397 28.18 -1.35 16.02
N LYS A 398 27.29 -0.75 15.21
CA LYS A 398 27.17 0.71 15.08
C LYS A 398 26.69 1.36 16.38
N LEU A 399 25.66 0.80 17.03
CA LEU A 399 25.15 1.28 18.32
C LEU A 399 26.22 1.26 19.42
N HIS A 400 27.02 0.19 19.49
CA HIS A 400 28.11 0.10 20.45
C HIS A 400 29.20 1.14 20.18
N LYS A 401 29.57 1.36 18.91
CA LYS A 401 30.51 2.46 18.54
C LYS A 401 29.94 3.83 18.91
N MET A 402 28.61 3.96 18.89
CA MET A 402 27.88 5.14 19.33
C MET A 402 27.78 5.33 20.83
N GLY A 403 28.30 4.40 21.63
CA GLY A 403 28.16 4.43 23.08
C GLY A 403 26.74 4.15 23.57
N SER A 404 25.82 3.71 22.69
CA SER A 404 24.51 3.21 23.12
C SER A 404 24.68 1.86 23.82
N GLN A 405 23.98 1.71 24.95
CA GLN A 405 23.91 0.45 25.69
C GLN A 405 22.79 -0.47 25.17
N LYS A 406 21.98 0.02 24.21
CA LYS A 406 20.88 -0.75 23.65
C LYS A 406 21.39 -1.73 22.60
N GLN A 407 20.66 -2.83 22.47
CA GLN A 407 20.94 -3.85 21.47
C GLN A 407 19.64 -4.44 20.93
N ILE A 408 19.64 -4.73 19.64
CA ILE A 408 18.59 -5.48 18.99
C ILE A 408 18.85 -6.96 19.25
N LYS A 409 17.81 -7.68 19.68
CA LYS A 409 17.82 -9.14 19.74
C LYS A 409 17.64 -9.72 18.35
N HIS A 410 18.39 -10.79 18.06
CA HIS A 410 18.23 -11.62 16.87
C HIS A 410 16.79 -12.05 16.62
N CYS A 411 16.49 -12.30 15.35
CA CYS A 411 15.15 -12.67 14.95
C CYS A 411 14.81 -14.10 15.39
N GLU A 412 13.59 -14.32 15.84
CA GLU A 412 13.01 -15.66 15.98
C GLU A 412 12.39 -16.08 14.64
N TYR A 413 12.07 -17.36 14.45
CA TYR A 413 11.32 -17.77 13.25
C TYR A 413 9.85 -17.34 13.41
N PRO A 414 9.25 -16.72 12.38
CA PRO A 414 7.85 -16.33 12.44
C PRO A 414 6.94 -17.56 12.49
N THR A 415 5.88 -17.47 13.29
CA THR A 415 4.95 -18.58 13.56
C THR A 415 3.56 -18.38 12.95
N LEU A 416 3.30 -17.23 12.32
CA LEU A 416 1.97 -16.86 11.83
C LEU A 416 1.82 -17.17 10.33
N ALA A 417 0.93 -18.09 9.99
CA ALA A 417 0.49 -18.38 8.63
C ALA A 417 -0.75 -17.54 8.26
N TYR A 418 -0.92 -17.23 6.97
CA TYR A 418 -2.03 -16.41 6.46
C TYR A 418 -3.03 -17.24 5.66
N THR A 419 -4.26 -17.34 6.16
CA THR A 419 -5.40 -17.95 5.48
C THR A 419 -6.47 -16.91 5.16
N ILE A 420 -7.02 -16.94 3.94
CA ILE A 420 -8.01 -15.94 3.52
C ILE A 420 -9.40 -16.26 4.08
N GLU A 421 -9.69 -17.54 4.34
CA GLU A 421 -10.98 -18.02 4.88
C GLU A 421 -11.33 -17.33 6.22
N HIS A 422 -10.30 -17.00 7.02
CA HIS A 422 -10.49 -16.28 8.28
C HIS A 422 -11.04 -14.86 8.07
N PHE A 423 -10.85 -14.24 6.92
CA PHE A 423 -11.35 -12.89 6.63
C PHE A 423 -12.68 -12.94 5.88
N LEU A 424 -12.81 -13.85 4.91
CA LEU A 424 -14.01 -13.96 4.07
C LEU A 424 -15.23 -14.52 4.81
N GLY A 425 -15.05 -15.39 5.82
CA GLY A 425 -16.18 -16.04 6.49
C GLY A 425 -16.77 -17.20 5.69
N LYS A 426 -17.92 -17.71 6.14
CA LYS A 426 -18.57 -18.88 5.54
C LYS A 426 -19.97 -18.51 5.08
N ASN A 427 -20.13 -18.32 3.77
CA ASN A 427 -21.42 -18.28 3.08
C ASN A 427 -21.22 -18.50 1.57
N ILE A 428 -22.31 -18.61 0.83
CA ILE A 428 -22.29 -18.85 -0.63
C ILE A 428 -21.53 -17.77 -1.43
N TYR A 429 -21.54 -16.52 -0.98
CA TYR A 429 -20.87 -15.41 -1.67
C TYR A 429 -19.36 -15.45 -1.46
N ALA A 430 -18.93 -15.73 -0.22
CA ALA A 430 -17.54 -15.98 0.13
C ALA A 430 -16.99 -17.22 -0.59
N GLU A 431 -17.77 -18.29 -0.68
CA GLU A 431 -17.39 -19.50 -1.44
C GLU A 431 -17.22 -19.22 -2.94
N TYR A 432 -18.13 -18.46 -3.55
CA TYR A 432 -18.01 -18.03 -4.94
C TYR A 432 -16.75 -17.18 -5.16
N PHE A 433 -16.49 -16.23 -4.26
CA PHE A 433 -15.29 -15.38 -4.34
C PHE A 433 -14.02 -16.22 -4.22
N THR A 434 -13.91 -17.08 -3.20
CA THR A 434 -12.78 -18.00 -3.01
C THR A 434 -12.57 -18.93 -4.20
N ARG A 435 -13.64 -19.45 -4.80
CA ARG A 435 -13.56 -20.24 -6.04
C ARG A 435 -12.96 -19.42 -7.18
N SER A 436 -13.37 -18.17 -7.33
CA SER A 436 -12.86 -17.28 -8.37
C SER A 436 -11.39 -16.94 -8.15
N LEU A 437 -10.96 -16.72 -6.90
CA LEU A 437 -9.55 -16.55 -6.53
C LEU A 437 -8.71 -17.78 -6.86
N ASN A 438 -9.24 -18.99 -6.64
CA ASN A 438 -8.57 -20.24 -7.00
C ASN A 438 -8.39 -20.39 -8.52
N ILE A 439 -9.39 -19.97 -9.31
CA ILE A 439 -9.28 -19.95 -10.77
C ILE A 439 -8.26 -18.88 -11.19
N PHE A 440 -8.28 -17.70 -10.58
CA PHE A 440 -7.30 -16.66 -10.86
C PHE A 440 -5.87 -17.08 -10.53
N ASP A 441 -5.61 -17.78 -9.44
CA ASP A 441 -4.28 -18.31 -9.12
C ASP A 441 -3.77 -19.28 -10.19
N LYS A 442 -4.61 -20.20 -10.65
CA LYS A 442 -4.18 -21.36 -11.45
C LYS A 442 -4.38 -21.23 -12.96
N GLU A 443 -5.40 -20.49 -13.40
CA GLU A 443 -5.95 -20.61 -14.76
C GLU A 443 -6.24 -19.27 -15.45
N ALA A 444 -6.28 -18.14 -14.74
CA ALA A 444 -6.53 -16.82 -15.34
C ALA A 444 -5.38 -15.83 -15.05
N GLN A 445 -5.23 -14.80 -15.89
CA GLN A 445 -4.24 -13.73 -15.70
C GLN A 445 -4.88 -12.41 -15.28
N ARG A 446 -6.20 -12.29 -15.41
CA ARG A 446 -6.95 -11.06 -15.13
C ARG A 446 -8.03 -11.28 -14.09
N LEU A 447 -8.13 -10.36 -13.13
CA LEU A 447 -9.18 -10.33 -12.12
C LEU A 447 -9.68 -8.89 -11.96
N ALA A 448 -10.99 -8.69 -12.01
CA ALA A 448 -11.63 -7.41 -11.74
C ALA A 448 -12.56 -7.55 -10.53
N VAL A 449 -12.14 -7.03 -9.37
CA VAL A 449 -12.90 -7.14 -8.12
C VAL A 449 -13.83 -5.94 -7.97
N ARG A 450 -15.13 -6.20 -8.06
CA ARG A 450 -16.17 -5.19 -7.80
C ARG A 450 -16.53 -5.19 -6.33
N TYR A 451 -16.54 -4.02 -5.70
CA TYR A 451 -16.76 -3.92 -4.25
C TYR A 451 -17.82 -2.89 -3.85
N GLU A 452 -18.34 -3.06 -2.63
CA GLU A 452 -19.20 -2.10 -1.92
C GLU A 452 -18.44 -1.38 -0.80
N ASP A 453 -17.41 -2.03 -0.23
CA ASP A 453 -16.57 -1.50 0.84
C ASP A 453 -15.12 -1.53 0.35
N ALA A 454 -14.58 -0.35 0.02
CA ALA A 454 -13.22 -0.24 -0.49
C ALA A 454 -12.19 -0.70 0.55
N TYR A 455 -12.33 -0.23 1.80
CA TYR A 455 -11.36 -0.49 2.86
C TYR A 455 -11.24 -1.99 3.13
N TYR A 456 -12.39 -2.67 3.32
CA TYR A 456 -12.37 -4.08 3.64
C TYR A 456 -11.94 -4.94 2.45
N THR A 457 -12.34 -4.57 1.23
CA THR A 457 -11.90 -5.27 0.01
C THR A 457 -10.40 -5.20 -0.15
N HIS A 458 -9.80 -4.01 -0.04
CA HIS A 458 -8.36 -3.83 -0.20
C HIS A 458 -7.55 -4.46 0.93
N LEU A 459 -8.09 -4.50 2.15
CA LEU A 459 -7.52 -5.29 3.25
C LEU A 459 -7.53 -6.79 2.92
N VAL A 460 -8.63 -7.35 2.41
CA VAL A 460 -8.69 -8.76 2.02
C VAL A 460 -7.77 -9.06 0.85
N LEU A 461 -7.60 -8.12 -0.08
CA LEU A 461 -6.64 -8.25 -1.18
C LEU A 461 -5.18 -8.28 -0.69
N GLU A 462 -4.82 -7.51 0.33
CA GLU A 462 -3.51 -7.63 0.97
C GLU A 462 -3.30 -9.04 1.54
N ARG A 463 -4.29 -9.57 2.27
CA ARG A 463 -4.22 -10.92 2.82
C ARG A 463 -4.14 -11.98 1.73
N PHE A 464 -4.87 -11.79 0.65
CA PHE A 464 -4.84 -12.67 -0.52
C PHE A 464 -3.44 -12.75 -1.15
N LEU A 465 -2.80 -11.60 -1.40
CA LEU A 465 -1.47 -11.51 -1.99
C LEU A 465 -0.37 -12.13 -1.11
N ASN A 466 -0.62 -12.20 0.20
CA ASN A 466 0.31 -12.71 1.21
C ASN A 466 -0.06 -14.10 1.77
N SER A 467 -1.14 -14.72 1.28
CA SER A 467 -1.67 -15.97 1.84
C SER A 467 -0.89 -17.20 1.41
N ASP A 468 -0.90 -18.21 2.28
CA ASP A 468 -0.28 -19.52 2.05
C ASP A 468 -1.04 -20.43 1.11
N GLU A 469 -2.29 -20.09 0.85
CA GLU A 469 -3.20 -20.85 -0.02
C GLU A 469 -2.91 -20.62 -1.51
N TYR A 470 -2.18 -19.53 -1.83
CA TYR A 470 -1.97 -19.08 -3.20
C TYR A 470 -0.48 -18.94 -3.54
N SER A 471 -0.17 -19.01 -4.83
CA SER A 471 1.21 -18.92 -5.32
C SER A 471 1.82 -17.52 -5.18
N PHE A 472 1.00 -16.51 -4.87
CA PHE A 472 1.40 -15.10 -4.87
C PHE A 472 2.36 -14.69 -3.77
N ARG A 473 2.38 -15.37 -2.62
CA ARG A 473 3.15 -14.94 -1.42
C ARG A 473 4.66 -14.76 -1.64
N THR A 474 5.22 -15.33 -2.71
CA THR A 474 6.63 -15.21 -3.07
C THR A 474 6.89 -14.24 -4.22
N LEU A 475 5.84 -13.75 -4.90
CA LEU A 475 5.96 -13.01 -6.15
C LEU A 475 6.02 -11.48 -5.92
N PRO A 476 6.94 -10.71 -6.52
CA PRO A 476 6.87 -9.26 -6.49
C PRO A 476 5.55 -8.73 -7.03
N PHE A 477 4.98 -7.75 -6.32
CA PHE A 477 3.76 -7.07 -6.72
C PHE A 477 3.87 -5.55 -6.50
N CYS A 478 3.03 -4.79 -7.18
CA CYS A 478 2.84 -3.37 -6.92
C CYS A 478 1.35 -2.99 -6.87
N VAL A 479 1.07 -1.86 -6.21
CA VAL A 479 -0.27 -1.29 -6.09
C VAL A 479 -0.24 0.14 -6.65
N VAL A 480 -1.05 0.36 -7.68
CA VAL A 480 -1.16 1.63 -8.42
C VAL A 480 -2.50 2.28 -8.06
N PRO A 481 -2.50 3.46 -7.42
CA PRO A 481 -3.72 4.18 -7.05
C PRO A 481 -4.23 5.00 -8.24
N CYS A 482 -5.17 4.45 -9.04
CA CYS A 482 -5.57 5.05 -10.31
C CYS A 482 -6.13 6.47 -10.15
N GLU A 483 -6.88 6.74 -9.09
CA GLU A 483 -7.47 8.04 -8.76
C GLU A 483 -6.44 9.17 -8.58
N ASN A 484 -5.19 8.82 -8.23
CA ASN A 484 -4.17 9.79 -7.84
C ASN A 484 -3.05 9.95 -8.88
N LEU A 485 -3.13 9.26 -10.01
CA LEU A 485 -2.10 9.36 -11.04
C LEU A 485 -2.11 10.74 -11.68
N ALA A 486 -0.93 11.37 -11.70
CA ALA A 486 -0.67 12.62 -12.41
C ALA A 486 0.14 12.41 -13.70
N ASP A 487 0.30 11.15 -14.12
CA ASP A 487 1.01 10.78 -15.32
C ASP A 487 0.18 11.09 -16.57
N GLU A 488 0.84 11.58 -17.62
CA GLU A 488 0.22 11.75 -18.95
C GLU A 488 0.23 10.43 -19.75
N ASP A 489 1.14 9.51 -19.42
CA ASP A 489 1.32 8.22 -20.08
C ASP A 489 1.69 7.09 -19.09
N MET A 490 1.37 5.85 -19.47
CA MET A 490 1.81 4.65 -18.74
C MET A 490 2.42 3.64 -19.71
N SER A 491 3.56 3.07 -19.35
CA SER A 491 4.25 2.10 -20.20
C SER A 491 4.35 0.73 -19.53
N LEU A 492 4.23 -0.32 -20.34
CA LEU A 492 4.38 -1.71 -19.87
C LEU A 492 5.73 -1.94 -19.17
N SER A 493 6.79 -1.29 -19.65
CA SER A 493 8.14 -1.45 -19.11
C SER A 493 8.28 -0.96 -17.67
N GLN A 494 7.44 -0.03 -17.21
CA GLN A 494 7.41 0.41 -15.81
C GLN A 494 7.15 -0.77 -14.85
N PHE A 495 6.43 -1.80 -15.31
CA PHE A 495 6.00 -2.94 -14.50
C PHE A 495 6.89 -4.18 -14.61
N GLY A 496 7.99 -4.13 -15.40
CA GLY A 496 8.73 -5.32 -15.81
C GLY A 496 9.40 -6.16 -14.70
N ILE A 497 9.47 -5.66 -13.46
CA ILE A 497 10.00 -6.43 -12.31
C ILE A 497 8.91 -7.14 -11.49
N PHE A 498 7.63 -6.85 -11.78
CA PHE A 498 6.51 -7.37 -11.01
C PHE A 498 5.90 -8.55 -11.74
N ASP A 499 5.49 -9.55 -10.96
CA ASP A 499 4.70 -10.67 -11.46
C ASP A 499 3.20 -10.36 -11.29
N ILE A 500 2.84 -9.38 -10.44
CA ILE A 500 1.46 -8.97 -10.16
C ILE A 500 1.36 -7.43 -10.12
N VAL A 501 0.38 -6.87 -10.84
CA VAL A 501 0.07 -5.44 -10.79
C VAL A 501 -1.37 -5.26 -10.30
N VAL A 502 -1.54 -4.45 -9.26
CA VAL A 502 -2.86 -4.10 -8.72
C VAL A 502 -3.21 -2.67 -9.09
N PHE A 503 -4.19 -2.48 -9.98
CA PHE A 503 -4.78 -1.18 -10.27
C PHE A 503 -5.96 -0.92 -9.33
N LYS A 504 -5.70 -0.12 -8.29
CA LYS A 504 -6.69 0.27 -7.30
C LYS A 504 -7.63 1.32 -7.89
N ASN A 505 -8.94 1.08 -7.78
CA ASN A 505 -10.03 1.97 -8.22
C ASN A 505 -9.93 2.36 -9.70
N ILE A 506 -9.89 1.36 -10.60
CA ILE A 506 -9.70 1.56 -12.06
C ILE A 506 -10.82 2.39 -12.69
N ASP A 507 -12.00 2.42 -12.09
CA ASP A 507 -13.12 3.28 -12.47
C ASP A 507 -12.81 4.78 -12.37
N LYS A 508 -11.77 5.13 -11.60
CA LYS A 508 -11.28 6.51 -11.43
C LYS A 508 -9.99 6.80 -12.21
N LEU A 509 -9.57 5.93 -13.12
CA LEU A 509 -8.38 6.17 -13.94
C LEU A 509 -8.58 7.43 -14.82
N PRO A 510 -7.59 8.34 -14.89
CA PRO A 510 -7.62 9.46 -15.81
C PRO A 510 -7.86 9.02 -17.25
N ALA A 511 -8.68 9.78 -17.97
CA ALA A 511 -9.17 9.36 -19.28
C ALA A 511 -8.05 9.21 -20.34
N GLU A 512 -7.00 10.04 -20.23
CA GLU A 512 -5.81 9.98 -21.08
C GLU A 512 -5.04 8.67 -20.94
N LEU A 513 -5.13 8.00 -19.79
CA LEU A 513 -4.41 6.77 -19.48
C LEU A 513 -5.16 5.50 -19.92
N PHE A 514 -6.39 5.58 -20.43
CA PHE A 514 -7.20 4.40 -20.76
C PHE A 514 -6.58 3.53 -21.86
N GLU A 515 -6.03 4.13 -22.92
CA GLU A 515 -5.44 3.35 -24.02
C GLU A 515 -4.17 2.64 -23.56
N ASP A 516 -3.40 3.25 -22.67
CA ASP A 516 -2.21 2.64 -22.09
C ASP A 516 -2.57 1.53 -21.11
N PHE A 517 -3.60 1.74 -20.27
CA PHE A 517 -4.16 0.67 -19.45
C PHE A 517 -4.65 -0.51 -20.31
N ARG A 518 -5.34 -0.26 -21.44
CA ARG A 518 -5.78 -1.35 -22.33
C ARG A 518 -4.61 -2.17 -22.84
N LYS A 519 -3.54 -1.52 -23.32
CA LYS A 519 -2.32 -2.23 -23.76
C LYS A 519 -1.70 -3.02 -22.61
N ILE A 520 -1.60 -2.44 -21.41
CA ILE A 520 -1.07 -3.14 -20.24
C ILE A 520 -1.95 -4.34 -19.87
N TRP A 521 -3.27 -4.19 -19.93
CA TRP A 521 -4.23 -5.26 -19.69
C TRP A 521 -4.13 -6.39 -20.71
N GLU A 522 -3.83 -6.09 -21.97
CA GLU A 522 -3.68 -7.10 -23.02
C GLU A 522 -2.29 -7.76 -22.98
N ASP A 523 -1.23 -6.98 -22.84
CA ASP A 523 0.14 -7.41 -23.12
C ASP A 523 0.96 -7.81 -21.89
N PHE A 524 0.53 -7.47 -20.67
CA PHE A 524 1.28 -7.83 -19.46
C PHE A 524 1.25 -9.34 -19.19
N GLU A 525 2.41 -10.00 -19.26
CA GLU A 525 2.53 -11.45 -19.08
C GLU A 525 2.16 -11.92 -17.66
N GLY A 526 2.39 -11.06 -16.66
CA GLY A 526 2.03 -11.34 -15.28
C GLY A 526 0.53 -11.26 -15.01
N LYS A 527 0.16 -11.24 -13.74
CA LYS A 527 -1.25 -11.15 -13.32
C LYS A 527 -1.65 -9.72 -13.03
N ILE A 528 -2.87 -9.35 -13.42
CA ILE A 528 -3.44 -8.03 -13.12
C ILE A 528 -4.69 -8.20 -12.27
N ILE A 529 -4.74 -7.44 -11.18
CA ILE A 529 -5.94 -7.26 -10.37
C ILE A 529 -6.37 -5.80 -10.55
N VAL A 530 -7.59 -5.58 -11.02
CA VAL A 530 -8.23 -4.27 -10.93
C VAL A 530 -9.30 -4.31 -9.86
N THR A 531 -9.55 -3.17 -9.23
CA THR A 531 -10.66 -3.01 -8.28
C THR A 531 -11.50 -1.83 -8.70
N TYR A 532 -12.81 -1.90 -8.51
CA TYR A 532 -13.68 -0.76 -8.79
C TYR A 532 -14.94 -0.78 -7.92
N SER A 533 -15.46 0.41 -7.65
CA SER A 533 -16.67 0.57 -6.85
C SER A 533 -17.90 0.10 -7.64
N LYS A 534 -18.80 -0.60 -6.97
CA LYS A 534 -20.14 -0.91 -7.51
C LYS A 534 -20.94 0.36 -7.81
N GLU A 535 -20.67 1.44 -7.10
CA GLU A 535 -21.32 2.75 -7.24
C GLU A 535 -20.96 3.44 -8.55
N SER A 536 -19.81 3.10 -9.14
CA SER A 536 -19.35 3.70 -10.40
C SER A 536 -20.28 3.40 -11.57
N MET A 537 -21.06 2.31 -11.50
CA MET A 537 -21.93 1.83 -12.57
C MET A 537 -21.21 1.84 -13.93
N ILE A 538 -19.99 1.28 -13.96
CA ILE A 538 -19.08 1.38 -15.13
C ILE A 538 -19.68 0.90 -16.45
N ASP A 539 -20.63 -0.03 -16.43
CA ASP A 539 -21.33 -0.50 -17.62
C ASP A 539 -22.21 0.61 -18.24
N PHE A 540 -22.67 1.60 -17.46
CA PHE A 540 -23.34 2.81 -17.95
C PHE A 540 -22.37 3.97 -18.17
N THR A 541 -21.45 4.20 -17.23
CA THR A 541 -20.65 5.43 -17.17
C THR A 541 -19.35 5.35 -17.97
N ASN A 542 -18.82 4.15 -18.17
CA ASN A 542 -17.57 3.90 -18.90
C ASN A 542 -17.60 2.55 -19.63
N GLU A 543 -18.45 2.46 -20.64
CA GLU A 543 -18.68 1.21 -21.40
C GLU A 543 -17.38 0.64 -22.00
N LYS A 544 -16.43 1.50 -22.40
CA LYS A 544 -15.13 1.08 -22.92
C LYS A 544 -14.34 0.28 -21.88
N LEU A 545 -14.21 0.80 -20.66
CA LEU A 545 -13.54 0.09 -19.57
C LEU A 545 -14.29 -1.20 -19.22
N TYR A 546 -15.62 -1.14 -19.15
CA TYR A 546 -16.45 -2.31 -18.89
C TYR A 546 -16.19 -3.43 -19.92
N GLN A 547 -16.17 -3.11 -21.21
CA GLN A 547 -15.92 -4.08 -22.28
C GLN A 547 -14.55 -4.76 -22.16
N ILE A 548 -13.52 -4.04 -21.67
CA ILE A 548 -12.17 -4.57 -21.44
C ILE A 548 -12.18 -5.58 -20.29
N ILE A 549 -12.81 -5.24 -19.16
CA ILE A 549 -12.68 -6.03 -17.93
C ILE A 549 -13.82 -7.02 -17.69
N GLN A 550 -14.93 -6.95 -18.44
CA GLN A 550 -16.18 -7.68 -18.16
C GLN A 550 -16.00 -9.18 -17.93
N LYS A 551 -15.11 -9.84 -18.68
CA LYS A 551 -14.88 -11.29 -18.57
C LYS A 551 -14.16 -11.69 -17.29
N SER A 552 -13.55 -10.73 -16.61
CA SER A 552 -12.73 -10.93 -15.40
C SER A 552 -13.43 -10.45 -14.13
N ILE A 553 -14.67 -9.93 -14.24
CA ILE A 553 -15.43 -9.38 -13.11
C ILE A 553 -15.82 -10.47 -12.12
N VAL A 554 -15.49 -10.22 -10.85
CA VAL A 554 -15.87 -11.03 -9.70
C VAL A 554 -16.36 -10.07 -8.60
N ASP A 555 -17.55 -10.33 -8.07
CA ASP A 555 -18.05 -9.58 -6.93
C ASP A 555 -17.31 -9.98 -5.66
N PHE A 556 -16.80 -8.98 -4.95
CA PHE A 556 -16.45 -9.14 -3.56
C PHE A 556 -17.71 -9.48 -2.75
N PRO A 557 -17.64 -10.38 -1.75
CA PRO A 557 -18.79 -10.74 -0.94
C PRO A 557 -19.41 -9.49 -0.31
N SER A 558 -20.72 -9.32 -0.46
CA SER A 558 -21.43 -8.23 0.21
C SER A 558 -21.59 -8.53 1.69
N TYR A 559 -20.98 -7.68 2.53
CA TYR A 559 -21.05 -7.79 3.99
C TYR A 559 -22.37 -7.23 4.51
N SER A 560 -22.99 -6.28 3.80
CA SER A 560 -24.31 -5.72 4.13
C SER A 560 -25.45 -6.73 3.98
N GLN A 561 -25.32 -7.70 3.07
CA GLN A 561 -26.34 -8.73 2.83
C GLN A 561 -26.28 -9.93 3.78
N SER A 562 -25.23 -10.03 4.60
CA SER A 562 -25.04 -11.16 5.51
C SER A 562 -24.68 -10.66 6.90
N PRO A 563 -25.62 -10.69 7.87
CA PRO A 563 -25.35 -10.26 9.25
C PRO A 563 -24.13 -10.97 9.86
N THR A 564 -23.91 -12.24 9.52
CA THR A 564 -22.74 -13.01 9.96
C THR A 564 -21.43 -12.47 9.38
N LEU A 565 -21.40 -12.12 8.09
CA LEU A 565 -20.22 -11.50 7.50
C LEU A 565 -20.01 -10.09 8.05
N HIS A 566 -21.07 -9.27 8.15
CA HIS A 566 -21.00 -7.93 8.72
C HIS A 566 -20.36 -7.94 10.11
N MET A 567 -20.88 -8.79 11.00
CA MET A 567 -20.33 -8.96 12.35
C MET A 567 -18.85 -9.38 12.36
N LYS A 568 -18.43 -10.16 11.36
CA LYS A 568 -17.03 -10.57 11.20
C LYS A 568 -16.14 -9.40 10.78
N MET A 569 -16.58 -8.57 9.83
CA MET A 569 -15.88 -7.34 9.45
C MET A 569 -15.76 -6.38 10.64
N LEU A 570 -16.86 -6.15 11.36
CA LEU A 570 -16.87 -5.30 12.56
C LEU A 570 -15.88 -5.82 13.61
N SER A 571 -15.97 -7.11 13.96
CA SER A 571 -15.10 -7.73 14.97
C SER A 571 -13.63 -7.68 14.59
N TYR A 572 -13.31 -7.88 13.31
CA TYR A 572 -11.93 -7.75 12.83
C TYR A 572 -11.43 -6.31 12.99
N THR A 573 -12.22 -5.35 12.55
CA THR A 573 -11.85 -3.92 12.52
C THR A 573 -11.63 -3.38 13.93
N THR A 574 -12.57 -3.62 14.86
CA THR A 574 -12.44 -3.17 16.25
C THR A 574 -11.24 -3.81 16.95
N ASN A 575 -11.00 -5.11 16.72
CA ASN A 575 -9.83 -5.81 17.26
C ASN A 575 -8.52 -5.25 16.69
N SER A 576 -8.47 -4.87 15.41
CA SER A 576 -7.29 -4.24 14.79
C SER A 576 -6.97 -2.91 15.49
N ILE A 577 -7.98 -2.05 15.64
CA ILE A 577 -7.87 -0.74 16.31
C ILE A 577 -7.38 -0.93 17.75
N ASN A 578 -8.05 -1.79 18.52
CA ASN A 578 -7.72 -2.01 19.93
C ASN A 578 -6.30 -2.59 20.10
N ARG A 579 -5.91 -3.54 19.23
CA ARG A 579 -4.55 -4.12 19.21
C ARG A 579 -3.51 -3.08 18.83
N PHE A 580 -3.81 -2.17 17.91
CA PHE A 580 -2.90 -1.11 17.52
C PHE A 580 -2.56 -0.22 18.72
N PHE A 581 -3.57 0.25 19.44
CA PHE A 581 -3.42 1.13 20.59
C PHE A 581 -3.08 0.43 21.92
N GLY A 582 -3.16 -0.90 21.96
CA GLY A 582 -2.90 -1.69 23.17
C GLY A 582 -3.95 -1.53 24.26
N LYS A 583 -5.15 -1.04 23.93
CA LYS A 583 -6.28 -0.89 24.86
C LYS A 583 -7.62 -0.89 24.12
N GLU A 584 -8.68 -1.17 24.87
CA GLU A 584 -10.04 -1.24 24.34
C GLU A 584 -10.62 0.17 24.16
N TYR A 585 -10.64 0.64 22.91
CA TYR A 585 -11.19 1.93 22.48
C TYR A 585 -12.47 1.80 21.66
N CYS A 586 -12.65 0.65 21.01
CA CYS A 586 -13.67 0.42 20.00
C CYS A 586 -14.43 -0.86 20.35
N ASP A 587 -15.73 -0.77 20.62
CA ASP A 587 -16.61 -1.92 20.89
C ASP A 587 -17.45 -2.24 19.64
N VAL A 588 -17.53 -3.52 19.30
CA VAL A 588 -18.39 -4.01 18.21
C VAL A 588 -19.86 -3.68 18.47
N ALA A 589 -20.29 -3.65 19.74
CA ALA A 589 -21.67 -3.36 20.14
C ALA A 589 -22.18 -2.02 19.61
N ASP A 590 -21.30 -1.02 19.48
CA ASP A 590 -21.63 0.32 19.01
C ASP A 590 -22.05 0.35 17.53
N PHE A 591 -21.78 -0.71 16.78
CA PHE A 591 -21.97 -0.77 15.33
C PHE A 591 -22.96 -1.85 14.86
N LYS A 592 -23.50 -2.68 15.76
CA LYS A 592 -24.31 -3.86 15.36
C LYS A 592 -25.60 -3.51 14.63
N GLU A 593 -26.22 -2.37 14.98
CA GLU A 593 -27.46 -1.88 14.39
C GLU A 593 -27.22 -1.06 13.11
N ASP A 594 -25.96 -0.69 12.83
CA ASP A 594 -25.57 0.12 11.69
C ASP A 594 -24.92 -0.75 10.61
N ILE A 595 -25.53 -0.80 9.43
CA ILE A 595 -24.90 -1.38 8.23
C ILE A 595 -23.93 -0.34 7.66
N GLY A 596 -22.76 -0.22 8.28
CA GLY A 596 -21.67 0.64 7.85
C GLY A 596 -20.54 -0.10 7.14
N ASP A 597 -19.77 0.62 6.34
CA ASP A 597 -18.52 0.11 5.77
C ASP A 597 -17.39 0.10 6.84
N GLN A 598 -16.23 -0.46 6.51
CA GLN A 598 -15.09 -0.50 7.41
C GLN A 598 -14.57 0.92 7.72
N LYS A 599 -14.63 1.86 6.76
CA LYS A 599 -14.21 3.26 6.96
C LYS A 599 -15.03 3.94 8.06
N PHE A 600 -16.34 3.70 8.09
CA PHE A 600 -17.26 4.18 9.12
C PHE A 600 -16.82 3.79 10.53
N VAL A 601 -16.45 2.51 10.74
CA VAL A 601 -15.96 2.02 12.04
C VAL A 601 -14.67 2.72 12.44
N TYR A 602 -13.71 2.83 11.52
CA TYR A 602 -12.45 3.53 11.77
C TYR A 602 -12.69 5.00 12.16
N VAL A 603 -13.50 5.73 11.39
CA VAL A 603 -13.78 7.15 11.65
C VAL A 603 -14.42 7.33 13.02
N LYS A 604 -15.45 6.53 13.34
CA LYS A 604 -16.18 6.63 14.61
C LYS A 604 -15.29 6.33 15.81
N CYS A 605 -14.45 5.31 15.74
CA CYS A 605 -13.55 4.97 16.85
C CYS A 605 -12.39 5.97 17.00
N MET A 606 -11.86 6.49 15.89
CA MET A 606 -10.69 7.40 15.91
C MET A 606 -11.05 8.85 16.26
N GLN A 607 -12.30 9.27 16.10
CA GLN A 607 -12.77 10.60 16.53
C GLN A 607 -12.74 10.77 18.06
N ASN A 608 -12.84 9.66 18.80
CA ASN A 608 -12.89 9.65 20.26
C ASN A 608 -11.50 9.54 20.92
N ILE A 609 -10.44 9.50 20.10
CA ILE A 609 -9.02 9.49 20.50
C ILE A 609 -8.44 10.89 20.28
#